data_AF-A0AAX3EXJ4-F1
#
_entry.id   AF-A0AAX3EXJ4-F1
#
_cell.length_a   1.000
_cell.length_b   1.000
_cell.length_c   1.000
_cell.angle_alpha   90.00
_cell.angle_beta   90.00
_cell.angle_gamma   90.00
#
_symmetry.space_group_name_H-M   'P 1'
#
loop_
_entity.id
_entity.type
_entity.pdbx_description
1 polymer ?
#
loop_
_entity_poly.entity_id
_entity_poly.type
_entity_poly.pdbx_seq_one_letter_code
_entity_poly.pdbx_strand_id
1 'polypeptide(L)'
;MKHRIPKAQLIAVAESFAGVSPFADACYRYYFYHDKACHAHLSSCLVVEFSEHLKDIPPRYHANIIATALTEITYPIPVGKRFAFSERERAITAGISRQTWRTHNMNTACEVIISNITGIAKVVAAKVKEQLGKNFNMSY
;
A
#
# COMPACT_ATOMS: atom_id res chain seq x y z
N MET A 1 -4.78 30.75 -9.65
CA MET A 1 -3.59 30.14 -10.29
C MET A 1 -4.01 28.78 -10.85
N LYS A 2 -3.81 28.54 -12.16
CA LYS A 2 -4.20 27.26 -12.80
C LYS A 2 -3.24 26.16 -12.32
N HIS A 3 -3.72 25.27 -11.45
CA HIS A 3 -3.00 24.04 -11.08
C HIS A 3 -2.81 23.19 -12.33
N ARG A 4 -1.60 23.18 -12.88
CA ARG A 4 -1.22 22.22 -13.92
C ARG A 4 -0.77 20.96 -13.21
N ILE A 5 -1.63 19.94 -13.22
CA ILE A 5 -1.24 18.56 -12.94
C ILE A 5 0.01 18.28 -13.79
N PRO A 6 1.12 17.77 -13.23
CA PRO A 6 2.26 17.42 -14.06
C PRO A 6 1.84 16.41 -15.09
N LYS A 7 2.30 16.59 -16.32
CA LYS A 7 2.32 15.48 -17.28
C LYS A 7 3.01 14.30 -16.59
N ALA A 8 2.46 13.10 -16.68
CA ALA A 8 3.01 11.87 -16.08
C ALA A 8 4.54 11.72 -16.27
N GLN A 9 5.06 12.27 -17.37
CA GLN A 9 6.48 12.42 -17.68
C GLN A 9 7.31 13.11 -16.57
N LEU A 10 6.81 14.17 -15.93
CA LEU A 10 7.52 14.89 -14.86
C LEU A 10 7.61 14.06 -13.57
N ILE A 11 6.57 13.28 -13.27
CA ILE A 11 6.57 12.37 -12.11
C ILE A 11 7.54 11.22 -12.37
N ALA A 12 7.49 10.61 -13.56
CA ALA A 12 8.42 9.54 -13.93
C ALA A 12 9.89 10.01 -13.93
N VAL A 13 10.15 11.22 -14.40
CA VAL A 13 11.49 11.83 -14.35
C VAL A 13 11.93 12.06 -12.89
N ALA A 14 11.06 12.60 -12.04
CA ALA A 14 11.36 12.82 -10.63
C ALA A 14 11.54 11.51 -9.84
N GLU A 15 10.78 10.45 -10.16
CA GLU A 15 10.99 9.09 -9.63
C GLU A 15 12.38 8.56 -9.99
N SER A 16 12.79 8.73 -11.26
CA SER A 16 14.12 8.33 -11.73
C SER A 16 15.24 9.09 -11.01
N PHE A 17 15.06 10.38 -10.74
CA PHE A 17 16.03 11.19 -10.01
C PHE A 17 16.04 10.90 -8.50
N ALA A 18 14.91 10.49 -7.93
CA ALA A 18 14.79 10.16 -6.51
C ALA A 18 15.48 8.83 -6.13
N GLY A 19 15.96 8.05 -7.09
CA GLY A 19 16.71 6.80 -6.84
C GLY A 19 15.91 5.78 -6.04
N VAL A 20 14.60 5.70 -6.29
CA VAL A 20 13.67 4.87 -5.54
C VAL A 20 13.81 3.40 -5.94
N SER A 21 13.76 2.48 -4.99
CA SER A 21 13.82 1.05 -5.29
C SER A 21 12.57 0.59 -6.06
N PRO A 22 12.65 -0.48 -6.87
CA PRO A 22 11.50 -0.99 -7.62
C PRO A 22 10.28 -1.32 -6.73
N PHE A 23 10.54 -1.83 -5.52
CA PHE A 23 9.48 -2.10 -4.54
C PHE A 23 8.82 -0.80 -4.03
N ALA A 24 9.62 0.22 -3.71
CA ALA A 24 9.09 1.48 -3.22
C ALA A 24 8.33 2.26 -4.31
N ASP A 25 8.78 2.17 -5.56
CA ASP A 25 8.04 2.68 -6.72
C ASP A 25 6.70 1.95 -6.89
N ALA A 26 6.68 0.61 -6.78
CA ALA A 26 5.45 -0.16 -6.86
C ALA A 26 4.45 0.21 -5.74
N CYS A 27 4.93 0.40 -4.50
CA CYS A 27 4.10 0.89 -3.39
C CYS A 27 3.51 2.27 -3.68
N TYR A 28 4.32 3.21 -4.17
CA TYR A 28 3.90 4.57 -4.52
C TYR A 28 2.86 4.57 -5.63
N ARG A 29 3.14 3.88 -6.74
CA ARG A 29 2.26 3.81 -7.92
C ARG A 29 0.95 3.10 -7.61
N TYR A 30 0.99 2.03 -6.83
CA TYR A 30 -0.22 1.35 -6.42
C TYR A 30 -1.09 2.20 -5.48
N TYR A 31 -0.46 2.88 -4.50
CA TYR A 31 -1.18 3.69 -3.52
C TYR A 31 -1.86 4.91 -4.15
N PHE A 32 -1.15 5.69 -4.99
CA PHE A 32 -1.67 6.94 -5.54
C PHE A 32 -2.35 6.81 -6.90
N TYR A 33 -2.01 5.80 -7.70
CA TYR A 33 -2.53 5.65 -9.07
C TYR A 33 -3.26 4.32 -9.32
N HIS A 34 -3.34 3.42 -8.33
CA HIS A 34 -3.99 2.12 -8.44
C HIS A 34 -3.50 1.30 -9.65
N ASP A 35 -2.21 1.39 -9.95
CA ASP A 35 -1.60 0.69 -11.08
C ASP A 35 -1.72 -0.83 -10.93
N LYS A 36 -2.36 -1.47 -11.92
CA LYS A 36 -2.59 -2.92 -11.97
C LYS A 36 -1.30 -3.74 -12.10
N ALA A 37 -0.30 -3.22 -12.79
CA ALA A 37 1.00 -3.90 -12.91
C ALA A 37 1.72 -3.91 -11.57
N CYS A 38 1.71 -2.77 -10.86
CA CYS A 38 2.25 -2.68 -9.50
C CYS A 38 1.49 -3.56 -8.51
N HIS A 39 0.15 -3.66 -8.62
CA HIS A 39 -0.64 -4.61 -7.82
C HIS A 39 -0.18 -6.06 -8.00
N ALA A 40 0.04 -6.49 -9.25
CA ALA A 40 0.51 -7.85 -9.53
C ALA A 40 1.93 -8.09 -9.00
N HIS A 41 2.82 -7.11 -9.16
CA HIS A 41 4.17 -7.17 -8.60
C HIS A 41 4.15 -7.27 -7.07
N LEU A 42 3.43 -6.38 -6.39
CA LEU A 42 3.27 -6.40 -4.93
C LEU A 42 2.66 -7.73 -4.46
N SER A 43 1.61 -8.21 -5.11
CA SER A 43 1.00 -9.50 -4.79
C SER A 43 2.00 -10.66 -4.85
N SER A 44 3.00 -10.58 -5.74
CA SER A 44 4.02 -11.62 -5.91
C SER A 44 5.17 -11.56 -4.90
N CYS A 45 5.53 -10.37 -4.40
CA CYS A 45 6.71 -10.18 -3.55
C CYS A 45 6.38 -9.98 -2.06
N LEU A 46 5.18 -9.52 -1.71
CA LEU A 46 4.81 -9.20 -0.33
C LEU A 46 4.88 -10.39 0.63
N VAL A 47 4.70 -11.63 0.14
CA VAL A 47 4.88 -12.83 0.99
C VAL A 47 6.31 -12.94 1.51
N VAL A 48 7.29 -12.61 0.65
CA VAL A 48 8.72 -12.66 0.99
C VAL A 48 9.09 -11.46 1.85
N GLU A 49 8.68 -10.25 1.43
CA GLU A 49 8.99 -9.01 2.14
C GLU A 49 8.42 -8.97 3.58
N PHE A 50 7.27 -9.62 3.80
CA PHE A 50 6.61 -9.66 5.11
C PHE A 50 6.70 -11.04 5.78
N SER A 51 7.67 -11.87 5.41
CA SER A 51 7.80 -13.24 5.94
C SER A 51 7.90 -13.28 7.47
N GLU A 52 8.59 -12.31 8.08
CA GLU A 52 8.69 -12.19 9.54
C GLU A 52 7.35 -11.90 10.21
N HIS A 53 6.52 -11.07 9.58
CA HIS A 53 5.18 -10.71 10.07
C HIS A 53 4.14 -11.80 9.81
N LEU A 54 4.43 -12.71 8.87
CA LEU A 54 3.55 -13.81 8.48
C LEU A 54 3.97 -15.16 9.08
N LYS A 55 5.08 -15.23 9.82
CA LYS A 55 5.70 -16.47 10.31
C LYS A 55 4.76 -17.34 11.16
N ASP A 56 3.93 -16.71 12.00
CA ASP A 56 3.03 -17.39 12.95
C ASP A 56 1.65 -17.67 12.32
N ILE A 57 1.45 -17.26 11.06
CA ILE A 57 0.21 -17.44 10.31
C ILE A 57 0.40 -18.62 9.34
N PRO A 58 -0.54 -19.56 9.26
CA PRO A 58 -0.46 -20.66 8.30
C PRO A 58 -0.31 -20.14 6.85
N PRO A 59 0.65 -20.66 6.06
CA PRO A 59 0.96 -20.17 4.71
C PRO A 59 -0.24 -20.10 3.75
N ARG A 60 -1.20 -21.02 3.91
CA ARG A 60 -2.45 -21.04 3.13
C ARG A 60 -3.26 -19.73 3.21
N TYR A 61 -3.04 -18.91 4.24
CA TYR A 61 -3.76 -17.65 4.43
C TYR A 61 -3.00 -16.42 3.94
N HIS A 62 -1.69 -16.53 3.66
CA HIS A 62 -0.85 -15.37 3.33
C HIS A 62 -1.37 -14.60 2.12
N ALA A 63 -1.68 -15.30 1.03
CA ALA A 63 -2.20 -14.70 -0.19
C ALA A 63 -3.51 -13.92 0.06
N ASN A 64 -4.44 -14.48 0.84
CA ASN A 64 -5.70 -13.82 1.15
C ASN A 64 -5.52 -12.58 2.04
N ILE A 65 -4.59 -12.63 3.00
CA ILE A 65 -4.27 -11.47 3.85
C ILE A 65 -3.67 -10.35 3.00
N ILE A 66 -2.72 -10.67 2.12
CA ILE A 66 -2.09 -9.69 1.22
C ILE A 66 -3.11 -9.09 0.26
N ALA A 67 -3.94 -9.93 -0.38
CA ALA A 67 -5.00 -9.47 -1.27
C ALA A 67 -5.99 -8.56 -0.54
N THR A 68 -6.33 -8.88 0.72
CA THR A 68 -7.20 -8.04 1.55
C THR A 68 -6.55 -6.69 1.88
N ALA A 69 -5.27 -6.69 2.23
CA ALA A 69 -4.52 -5.46 2.51
C ALA A 69 -4.44 -4.55 1.27
N LEU A 70 -4.09 -5.12 0.11
CA LEU A 70 -4.06 -4.38 -1.16
C LEU A 70 -5.44 -3.84 -1.52
N THR A 71 -6.49 -4.65 -1.37
CA THR A 71 -7.88 -4.21 -1.58
C THR A 71 -8.24 -3.06 -0.66
N GLU A 72 -7.94 -3.15 0.64
CA GLU A 72 -8.29 -2.10 1.60
C GLU A 72 -7.61 -0.75 1.29
N ILE A 73 -6.38 -0.79 0.76
CA ILE A 73 -5.64 0.42 0.37
C ILE A 73 -6.39 1.27 -0.67
N THR A 74 -7.23 0.66 -1.51
CA THR A 74 -8.00 1.39 -2.52
C THR A 74 -9.24 2.09 -1.96
N TYR A 75 -9.58 1.87 -0.69
CA TYR A 75 -10.75 2.47 -0.06
C TYR A 75 -10.37 3.73 0.73
N PRO A 76 -11.24 4.77 0.70
CA PRO A 76 -11.01 5.97 1.49
C PRO A 76 -11.09 5.64 3.00
N ILE A 77 -10.17 6.21 3.77
CA ILE A 77 -10.15 6.05 5.22
C ILE A 77 -11.21 6.98 5.84
N PRO A 78 -12.18 6.47 6.61
CA PRO A 78 -13.18 7.31 7.27
C PRO A 78 -12.53 8.31 8.25
N VAL A 79 -13.16 9.48 8.40
CA VAL A 79 -12.69 10.53 9.32
C VAL A 79 -12.57 9.97 10.73
N GLY A 80 -11.41 10.20 11.36
CA GLY A 80 -11.12 9.74 12.73
C GLY A 80 -10.72 8.26 12.83
N LYS A 81 -10.61 7.53 11.71
CA LYS A 81 -10.09 6.16 11.69
C LYS A 81 -8.69 6.10 11.12
N ARG A 82 -7.95 5.06 11.53
CA ARG A 82 -6.61 4.75 10.99
C ARG A 82 -6.68 3.93 9.70
N PHE A 83 -7.75 3.17 9.53
CA PHE A 83 -7.91 2.18 8.48
C PHE A 83 -9.32 2.21 7.88
N ALA A 84 -9.45 1.78 6.62
CA ALA A 84 -10.71 1.80 5.91
C ALA A 84 -11.66 0.70 6.38
N PHE A 85 -11.11 -0.50 6.62
CA PHE A 85 -11.91 -1.65 7.06
C PHE A 85 -11.76 -1.91 8.55
N SER A 86 -12.85 -2.36 9.16
CA SER A 86 -12.86 -3.02 10.46
C SER A 86 -12.29 -4.43 10.36
N GLU A 87 -11.90 -5.01 11.51
CA GLU A 87 -11.47 -6.41 11.60
C GLU A 87 -12.49 -7.39 10.97
N ARG A 88 -13.79 -7.12 11.18
CA ARG A 88 -14.87 -7.94 10.61
C ARG A 88 -14.86 -7.87 9.08
N GLU A 89 -14.75 -6.67 8.52
CA GLU A 89 -14.74 -6.47 7.07
C GLU A 89 -13.51 -7.13 6.45
N ARG A 90 -12.34 -7.03 7.07
CA ARG A 90 -11.13 -7.73 6.61
C ARG A 90 -11.29 -9.24 6.59
N ALA A 91 -11.84 -9.83 7.66
CA ALA A 91 -12.08 -11.27 7.70
C ALA A 91 -13.05 -11.73 6.59
N ILE A 92 -14.11 -10.95 6.33
CA ILE A 92 -15.07 -11.21 5.25
C ILE A 92 -14.40 -11.09 3.89
N THR A 93 -13.66 -10.01 3.65
CA THR A 93 -12.93 -9.79 2.39
C THR A 93 -11.90 -10.88 2.13
N ALA A 94 -11.23 -11.38 3.17
CA ALA A 94 -10.28 -12.48 3.07
C ALA A 94 -10.94 -13.86 2.85
N GLY A 95 -12.26 -13.97 3.03
CA GLY A 95 -12.97 -15.25 3.02
C GLY A 95 -12.59 -16.17 4.20
N ILE A 96 -12.15 -15.61 5.32
CA ILE A 96 -11.66 -16.35 6.49
C ILE A 96 -12.65 -16.17 7.65
N SER A 97 -12.93 -17.24 8.38
CA SER A 97 -13.81 -17.15 9.55
C SER A 97 -13.24 -16.17 10.58
N ARG A 98 -14.11 -15.39 11.24
CA ARG A 98 -13.68 -14.41 12.25
C ARG A 98 -12.92 -15.06 13.41
N GLN A 99 -13.28 -16.28 13.79
CA GLN A 99 -12.57 -17.03 14.82
C GLN A 99 -11.14 -17.30 14.38
N THR A 100 -10.96 -17.90 13.20
CA THR A 100 -9.64 -18.18 12.62
C THR A 100 -8.80 -16.90 12.46
N TRP A 101 -9.42 -15.81 11.99
CA TRP A 101 -8.76 -14.51 11.81
C TRP A 101 -8.15 -13.98 13.11
N ARG A 102 -8.89 -14.10 14.22
CA ARG A 102 -8.43 -13.70 15.56
C ARG A 102 -7.38 -14.64 16.12
N THR A 103 -7.60 -15.95 15.99
CA THR A 103 -6.68 -16.97 16.52
C THR A 103 -5.26 -16.80 16.00
N HIS A 104 -5.11 -16.44 14.72
CA HIS A 104 -3.80 -16.26 14.10
C HIS A 104 -3.35 -14.79 14.01
N ASN A 105 -4.03 -13.88 14.72
CA ASN A 105 -3.70 -12.45 14.73
C ASN A 105 -3.57 -11.83 13.31
N MET A 106 -4.38 -12.29 12.36
CA MET A 106 -4.28 -11.90 10.95
C MET A 106 -4.62 -10.41 10.74
N ASN A 107 -5.41 -9.82 11.65
CA ASN A 107 -5.72 -8.40 11.61
C ASN A 107 -4.45 -7.54 11.72
N THR A 108 -3.56 -7.86 12.67
CA THR A 108 -2.31 -7.12 12.86
C THR A 108 -1.39 -7.27 11.64
N ALA A 109 -1.28 -8.49 11.07
CA ALA A 109 -0.49 -8.69 9.86
C ALA A 109 -1.00 -7.83 8.68
N CYS A 110 -2.32 -7.79 8.49
CA CYS A 110 -2.96 -6.94 7.48
C CYS A 110 -2.65 -5.46 7.71
N GLU A 111 -2.82 -4.97 8.93
CA GLU A 111 -2.55 -3.57 9.31
C GLU A 111 -1.09 -3.16 9.12
N VAL A 112 -0.15 -4.08 9.37
CA VAL A 112 1.28 -3.88 9.17
C VAL A 112 1.59 -3.74 7.68
N ILE A 113 1.04 -4.60 6.83
CA ILE A 113 1.21 -4.51 5.37
C ILE A 113 0.68 -3.17 4.86
N ILE A 114 -0.54 -2.79 5.24
CA ILE A 114 -1.15 -1.52 4.86
C ILE A 114 -0.28 -0.34 5.32
N SER A 115 0.13 -0.34 6.60
CA SER A 115 0.93 0.76 7.16
C SER A 115 2.29 0.90 6.47
N ASN A 116 2.94 -0.21 6.10
CA ASN A 116 4.22 -0.17 5.40
C ASN A 116 4.08 0.33 3.96
N ILE A 117 3.13 -0.20 3.18
CA ILE A 117 2.92 0.24 1.78
C ILE A 117 2.58 1.73 1.75
N THR A 118 1.64 2.15 2.59
CA THR A 118 1.22 3.56 2.67
C THR A 118 2.34 4.48 3.18
N GLY A 119 3.14 4.01 4.15
CA GLY A 119 4.30 4.73 4.66
C GLY A 119 5.37 4.93 3.59
N ILE A 120 5.74 3.86 2.89
CA ILE A 120 6.71 3.90 1.78
C ILE A 120 6.21 4.83 0.67
N ALA A 121 4.95 4.70 0.26
CA ALA A 121 4.36 5.56 -0.75
C ALA A 121 4.45 7.05 -0.38
N LYS A 122 4.15 7.40 0.88
CA LYS A 122 4.27 8.78 1.38
C LYS A 122 5.71 9.28 1.42
N VAL A 123 6.67 8.43 1.75
CA VAL A 123 8.10 8.77 1.71
C VAL A 123 8.54 9.02 0.26
N VAL A 124 8.14 8.18 -0.68
CA VAL A 124 8.44 8.37 -2.11
C VAL A 124 7.80 9.66 -2.62
N ALA A 125 6.53 9.91 -2.29
CA ALA A 125 5.86 11.17 -2.59
C ALA A 125 6.64 12.38 -2.07
N ALA A 126 7.14 12.35 -0.84
CA ALA A 126 7.94 13.43 -0.27
C ALA A 126 9.24 13.64 -1.07
N LYS A 127 9.97 12.57 -1.41
CA LYS A 127 11.19 12.65 -2.23
C LYS A 127 10.92 13.21 -3.62
N VAL A 128 9.87 12.73 -4.29
CA VAL A 128 9.45 13.23 -5.61
C VAL A 128 9.12 14.72 -5.55
N LYS A 129 8.41 15.16 -4.50
CA LYS A 129 8.11 16.58 -4.28
C LYS A 129 9.36 17.42 -4.04
N GLU A 130 10.34 16.92 -3.28
CA GLU A 130 11.62 17.61 -3.08
C GLU A 130 12.36 17.83 -4.41
N GLN A 131 12.39 16.82 -5.28
CA GLN A 131 13.02 16.90 -6.60
C GLN A 131 12.29 17.85 -7.56
N LEU A 132 10.96 17.90 -7.49
CA LEU A 132 10.13 18.81 -8.28
C LEU A 132 10.10 20.25 -7.73
N GLY A 133 10.66 20.48 -6.54
CA GLY A 133 10.74 21.78 -5.86
C GLY A 133 9.58 22.07 -4.89
N LYS A 134 9.84 22.87 -3.84
CA LYS A 134 8.91 23.14 -2.71
C LYS A 134 7.52 23.68 -3.09
N ASN A 135 7.39 24.33 -4.25
CA ASN A 135 6.13 24.87 -4.76
C ASN A 135 5.24 23.81 -5.45
N PHE A 136 5.70 22.57 -5.49
CA PHE A 136 4.98 21.49 -6.14
C PHE A 136 3.93 20.89 -5.19
N ASN A 137 2.66 21.24 -5.41
CA ASN A 137 1.55 20.71 -4.62
C ASN A 137 0.99 19.47 -5.31
N MET A 138 1.29 18.30 -4.75
CA MET A 138 0.67 17.05 -5.16
C MET A 138 -0.71 16.98 -4.51
N SER A 139 -1.71 17.55 -5.19
CA SER A 139 -3.10 17.26 -4.88
C SER A 139 -3.35 15.80 -5.29
N TYR A 140 -3.29 14.89 -4.32
CA TYR A 140 -3.79 13.53 -4.43
C TYR A 140 -5.16 13.46 -3.77
#